data_AF-A0A5B0RBE0-F1
#
_entry.id   AF-A0A5B0RBE0-F1
#
_cell.length_a   1.000
_cell.length_b   1.000
_cell.length_c   1.000
_cell.angle_alpha   90.00
_cell.angle_beta   90.00
_cell.angle_gamma   90.00
#
_symmetry.space_group_name_H-M   'P 1'
#
loop_
_entity.id
_entity.type
_entity.pdbx_description
1 polymer ?
#
loop_
_entity_poly.entity_id
_entity_poly.type
_entity_poly.pdbx_seq_one_letter_code
_entity_poly.pdbx_strand_id
1 'polypeptide(L)'
;MPINSASGSTCTINLLQPNTIPNKLPCREYLHRSTRDPTTGAIQEIVTIESQHASPFEILLDIKPNIYLLNHPTTTRTSSSSNPIKFQDFVYWFHLDGIKIGWTYSIGPGPHLIDVPTISSDDFSSYRALQFAPLNLVDPDDHPDRGSQNAVCEDEKVVKSLGTIRVDIFRANLVREPFRVEDHRHDHAHDLQTTNQMDFSERSKKALLSTTAGLTQHSIPDPSPPPESTWEVDEK
;
A
#
# COMPACT_ATOMS: atom_id res chain seq x y z
N MET A 1 7.28 -14.83 -2.25
CA MET A 1 6.87 -13.43 -1.98
C MET A 1 8.14 -12.65 -1.69
N PRO A 2 8.29 -11.37 -2.09
CA PRO A 2 9.56 -10.66 -1.99
C PRO A 2 10.12 -10.74 -0.57
N ILE A 3 11.32 -11.31 -0.45
CA ILE A 3 12.09 -11.34 0.78
C ILE A 3 13.17 -10.27 0.63
N ASN A 4 13.16 -9.29 1.53
CA ASN A 4 14.21 -8.30 1.60
C ASN A 4 15.54 -8.98 1.94
N SER A 5 16.47 -8.95 0.99
CA SER A 5 17.76 -9.65 1.08
C SER A 5 18.63 -9.16 2.25
N ALA A 6 18.45 -7.92 2.69
CA ALA A 6 19.13 -7.40 3.87
C ALA A 6 18.42 -7.82 5.16
N SER A 7 17.13 -7.52 5.29
CA SER A 7 16.44 -7.68 6.56
C SER A 7 15.87 -9.08 6.82
N GLY A 8 15.58 -9.84 5.76
CA GLY A 8 14.75 -11.04 5.84
C GLY A 8 13.26 -10.75 6.07
N SER A 9 12.84 -9.47 5.98
CA SER A 9 11.42 -9.10 6.01
C SER A 9 10.73 -9.56 4.72
N THR A 10 9.46 -9.91 4.81
CA THR A 10 8.70 -10.39 3.66
C THR A 10 7.43 -9.58 3.44
N CYS A 11 7.01 -9.45 2.19
CA CYS A 11 5.73 -8.88 1.80
C CYS A 11 5.01 -9.87 0.89
N THR A 12 3.87 -10.38 1.34
CA THR A 12 3.12 -11.47 0.70
C THR A 12 1.75 -10.98 0.27
N ILE A 13 1.38 -11.19 -0.99
CA ILE A 13 0.01 -11.00 -1.48
C ILE A 13 -0.73 -12.34 -1.41
N ASN A 14 -1.73 -12.44 -0.55
CA ASN A 14 -2.56 -13.65 -0.46
C ASN A 14 -3.90 -13.40 -1.15
N LEU A 15 -4.26 -14.28 -2.09
CA LEU A 15 -5.62 -14.32 -2.63
C LEU A 15 -6.58 -14.86 -1.57
N LEU A 16 -7.70 -14.17 -1.42
CA LEU A 16 -8.78 -14.55 -0.51
C LEU A 16 -9.83 -15.32 -1.32
N GLN A 17 -9.95 -16.62 -1.05
CA GLN A 17 -10.98 -17.42 -1.72
C GLN A 17 -12.31 -17.36 -0.95
N PRO A 18 -13.43 -17.07 -1.64
CA PRO A 18 -14.73 -17.15 -0.99
C PRO A 18 -15.03 -18.61 -0.59
N ASN A 19 -15.36 -18.80 0.69
CA ASN A 19 -15.99 -20.00 1.28
C ASN A 19 -15.12 -21.21 1.69
N THR A 20 -13.81 -21.07 1.94
CA THR A 20 -13.08 -22.16 2.64
C THR A 20 -12.07 -21.60 3.66
N ILE A 21 -12.00 -22.24 4.83
CA ILE A 21 -11.08 -21.86 5.92
C ILE A 21 -10.03 -22.98 6.06
N PRO A 22 -8.72 -22.67 6.08
CA PRO A 22 -8.08 -21.40 5.72
C PRO A 22 -7.66 -21.42 4.24
N ASN A 23 -8.34 -20.69 3.33
CA ASN A 23 -7.72 -20.37 2.02
C ASN A 23 -7.36 -18.91 1.87
N LYS A 24 -6.22 -18.62 2.48
CA LYS A 24 -5.27 -17.63 1.97
C LYS A 24 -4.30 -18.38 1.06
N LEU A 25 -4.26 -18.04 -0.22
CA LEU A 25 -3.31 -18.62 -1.16
C LEU A 25 -2.31 -17.56 -1.60
N PRO A 26 -1.01 -17.70 -1.29
CA PRO A 26 -0.02 -16.73 -1.74
C PRO A 26 0.04 -16.73 -3.27
N CYS A 27 0.09 -15.55 -3.89
CA CYS A 27 0.29 -15.46 -5.33
C CYS A 27 1.62 -16.13 -5.73
N ARG A 28 1.66 -16.70 -6.94
CA ARG A 28 2.89 -17.28 -7.49
C ARG A 28 3.80 -16.18 -8.00
N GLU A 29 5.10 -16.34 -7.74
CA GLU A 29 6.14 -15.46 -8.23
C GLU A 29 6.83 -16.07 -9.43
N TYR A 30 7.22 -15.21 -10.38
CA TYR A 30 7.91 -15.66 -11.59
C TYR A 30 9.23 -14.94 -11.82
N LEU A 31 9.34 -13.69 -11.39
CA LEU A 31 10.54 -12.88 -11.57
C LEU A 31 10.80 -12.08 -10.31
N HIS A 32 12.00 -12.19 -9.77
CA HIS A 32 12.46 -11.43 -8.62
C HIS A 32 13.70 -10.63 -9.01
N ARG A 33 13.71 -9.35 -8.65
CA ARG A 33 14.83 -8.43 -8.78
C ARG A 33 15.01 -7.65 -7.49
N SER A 34 16.24 -7.57 -7.01
CA SER A 34 16.64 -6.64 -5.94
C SER A 34 17.37 -5.45 -6.54
N THR A 35 16.99 -4.24 -6.14
CA THR A 35 17.67 -3.00 -6.53
C THR A 35 17.92 -2.12 -5.32
N ARG A 36 18.88 -1.20 -5.43
CA ARG A 36 19.10 -0.18 -4.42
C ARG A 36 18.67 1.17 -4.97
N ASP A 37 17.78 1.84 -4.26
CA ASP A 37 17.37 3.19 -4.58
C ASP A 37 18.60 4.12 -4.47
N PRO A 38 18.95 4.86 -5.54
CA PRO A 38 20.18 5.64 -5.57
C PRO A 38 20.13 6.88 -4.67
N THR A 39 18.93 7.37 -4.35
CA THR A 39 18.72 8.60 -3.57
C THR A 39 18.70 8.32 -2.08
N THR A 40 17.94 7.30 -1.68
CA THR A 40 17.70 6.94 -0.27
C THR A 40 18.61 5.81 0.21
N GLY A 41 19.23 5.08 -0.72
CA GLY A 41 20.01 3.88 -0.40
C GLY A 41 19.15 2.68 0.01
N ALA A 42 17.81 2.79 -0.04
CA ALA A 42 16.89 1.74 0.35
C ALA A 42 16.96 0.53 -0.60
N ILE A 43 16.83 -0.68 -0.04
CA ILE A 43 16.76 -1.92 -0.84
C ILE A 43 15.31 -2.14 -1.24
N GLN A 44 15.09 -2.23 -2.55
CA GLN A 44 13.81 -2.49 -3.19
C GLN A 44 13.80 -3.93 -3.69
N GLU A 45 12.85 -4.72 -3.21
CA GLU A 45 12.58 -6.04 -3.76
C GLU A 45 11.37 -5.94 -4.68
N ILE A 46 11.58 -6.25 -5.95
CA ILE A 46 10.57 -6.16 -7.01
C ILE A 46 10.28 -7.59 -7.46
N VAL A 47 9.01 -7.98 -7.35
CA VAL A 47 8.54 -9.29 -7.77
C VAL A 47 7.39 -9.14 -8.75
N THR A 48 7.40 -9.96 -9.80
CA THR A 48 6.26 -10.14 -10.69
C THR A 48 5.40 -11.31 -10.21
N ILE A 49 4.13 -11.02 -9.96
CA ILE A 49 3.09 -12.00 -9.68
C ILE A 49 2.10 -12.08 -10.84
N GLU A 50 1.45 -13.23 -10.97
CA GLU A 50 0.34 -13.41 -11.91
C GLU A 50 -0.98 -13.44 -11.14
N SER A 51 -1.93 -12.61 -11.56
CA SER A 51 -3.33 -12.71 -11.12
C SER A 51 -4.17 -13.08 -12.33
N GLN A 52 -4.89 -14.20 -12.24
CA GLN A 52 -5.66 -14.74 -13.37
C GLN A 52 -7.14 -14.34 -13.35
N HIS A 53 -7.65 -13.85 -12.21
CA HIS A 53 -9.07 -13.54 -12.03
C HIS A 53 -9.29 -12.33 -11.13
N ALA A 54 -10.45 -11.68 -11.29
CA ALA A 54 -10.91 -10.69 -10.33
C ALA A 54 -11.17 -11.39 -8.98
N SER A 55 -10.40 -11.04 -7.96
CA SER A 55 -10.45 -11.71 -6.66
C SER A 55 -9.98 -10.78 -5.54
N PRO A 56 -10.60 -10.86 -4.35
CA PRO A 56 -10.11 -10.16 -3.19
C PRO A 56 -8.73 -10.69 -2.79
N PHE A 57 -7.90 -9.82 -2.21
CA PHE A 57 -6.58 -10.19 -1.70
C PHE A 57 -6.28 -9.44 -0.41
N GLU A 58 -5.20 -9.83 0.28
CA GLU A 58 -4.61 -9.10 1.40
C GLU A 58 -3.11 -8.91 1.17
N ILE A 59 -2.55 -7.89 1.82
CA ILE A 59 -1.11 -7.67 1.93
C ILE A 59 -0.67 -8.10 3.33
N LEU A 60 0.18 -9.13 3.40
CA LEU A 60 0.77 -9.62 4.64
C LEU A 60 2.24 -9.22 4.71
N LEU A 61 2.59 -8.41 5.71
CA LEU A 61 3.97 -8.01 5.98
C LEU A 61 4.50 -8.76 7.20
N ASP A 62 5.64 -9.44 7.06
CA ASP A 62 6.42 -9.99 8.17
C ASP A 62 7.72 -9.19 8.28
N ILE A 63 7.73 -8.23 9.22
CA ILE A 63 8.78 -7.25 9.38
C ILE A 63 9.74 -7.70 10.47
N LYS A 64 10.98 -7.98 10.08
CA LYS A 64 12.04 -8.36 11.00
C LYS A 64 12.61 -7.14 11.74
N PRO A 65 13.07 -7.30 13.00
CA PRO A 65 13.58 -6.19 13.82
C PRO A 65 14.79 -5.46 13.21
N ASN A 66 15.53 -6.12 12.33
CA ASN A 66 16.76 -5.65 11.70
C ASN A 66 16.55 -4.87 10.40
N ILE A 67 15.30 -4.54 10.02
CA ILE A 67 14.99 -3.91 8.73
C ILE A 67 15.79 -2.64 8.41
N TYR A 68 16.22 -1.91 9.45
CA TYR A 68 17.06 -0.72 9.31
C TYR A 68 18.44 -0.83 9.96
N LEU A 69 18.77 -1.96 10.61
CA LEU A 69 20.07 -2.12 11.27
C LEU A 69 21.24 -2.28 10.28
N LEU A 70 20.97 -2.64 9.03
CA LEU A 70 21.99 -2.88 8.00
C LEU A 70 22.41 -1.63 7.22
N ASN A 71 21.67 -0.52 7.35
CA ASN A 71 22.00 0.74 6.67
C ASN A 71 22.86 1.69 7.51
N HIS A 72 23.14 1.34 8.77
CA HIS A 72 24.11 2.06 9.58
C HIS A 72 25.44 1.32 9.52
N PRO A 73 26.54 1.95 9.03
CA PRO A 73 27.85 1.41 9.29
C PRO A 73 27.98 1.29 10.81
N THR A 74 28.20 0.07 11.29
CA THR A 74 28.68 -0.18 12.65
C THR A 74 30.02 0.52 12.76
N THR A 75 29.96 1.80 13.08
CA THR A 75 31.15 2.58 13.40
C THR A 75 31.57 2.04 14.74
N THR A 76 32.49 1.09 14.74
CA THR A 76 33.25 0.65 15.89
C THR A 76 34.09 1.82 16.40
N ARG A 77 33.41 2.81 17.00
CA ARG A 77 34.03 3.76 17.91
C ARG A 77 33.65 3.31 19.30
N THR A 78 34.63 2.69 19.94
CA THR A 78 34.76 2.59 21.39
C THR A 78 34.60 3.99 22.00
N SER A 79 33.38 4.35 22.34
CA SER A 79 33.07 5.46 23.23
C SER A 79 31.92 5.05 24.12
N SER A 80 32.24 4.97 25.41
CA SER A 80 31.39 4.60 26.53
C SER A 80 30.27 5.63 26.79
N SER A 81 29.31 5.71 25.89
CA SER A 81 27.99 6.25 26.18
C SER A 81 26.96 5.25 25.70
N SER A 82 26.42 4.46 26.64
CA SER A 82 25.26 3.61 26.40
C SER A 82 24.03 4.49 26.19
N ASN A 83 23.96 5.19 25.05
CA ASN A 83 22.69 5.68 24.56
C ASN A 83 21.88 4.42 24.20
N PRO A 84 20.74 4.16 24.85
CA PRO A 84 19.91 3.02 24.48
C PRO A 84 19.61 3.16 22.99
N ILE A 85 19.76 2.07 22.24
CA ILE A 85 19.33 1.98 20.85
C ILE A 85 17.87 2.43 20.86
N LYS A 86 17.58 3.66 20.37
CA LYS A 86 16.21 4.15 20.27
C LYS A 86 15.46 3.12 19.43
N PHE A 87 14.54 2.42 20.08
CA PHE A 87 13.59 1.57 19.38
C PHE A 87 12.84 2.45 18.39
N GLN A 88 12.73 1.95 17.16
CA GLN A 88 12.30 2.75 16.03
C GLN A 88 10.90 2.32 15.67
N ASP A 89 10.00 3.29 15.59
CA ASP A 89 8.67 3.03 15.06
C ASP A 89 8.75 2.97 13.53
N PHE A 90 7.75 2.36 12.92
CA PHE A 90 7.67 2.22 11.47
C PHE A 90 6.31 2.67 10.96
N VAL A 91 6.35 3.23 9.75
CA VAL A 91 5.17 3.57 8.96
C VAL A 91 5.24 2.82 7.63
N TYR A 92 4.09 2.34 7.19
CA TYR A 92 3.91 1.58 5.96
C TYR A 92 2.93 2.34 5.09
N TRP A 93 3.34 2.73 3.88
CA TRP A 93 2.46 3.37 2.90
C TRP A 93 2.13 2.39 1.79
N PHE A 94 0.83 2.22 1.54
CA PHE A 94 0.32 1.32 0.52
C PHE A 94 -0.08 2.12 -0.71
N HIS A 95 0.38 1.67 -1.87
CA HIS A 95 0.03 2.26 -3.15
C HIS A 95 -0.44 1.18 -4.12
N LEU A 96 -1.53 1.48 -4.83
CA LEU A 96 -2.03 0.70 -5.96
C LEU A 96 -1.95 1.58 -7.19
N ASP A 97 -1.23 1.11 -8.21
CA ASP A 97 -1.05 1.81 -9.47
C ASP A 97 -0.57 3.25 -9.34
N GLY A 98 0.29 3.50 -8.36
CA GLY A 98 0.84 4.83 -8.07
C GLY A 98 -0.06 5.73 -7.22
N ILE A 99 -1.29 5.30 -6.91
CA ILE A 99 -2.21 6.01 -6.01
C ILE A 99 -1.95 5.54 -4.58
N LYS A 100 -1.67 6.47 -3.66
CA LYS A 100 -1.57 6.16 -2.22
C LYS A 100 -2.96 5.83 -1.71
N ILE A 101 -3.15 4.59 -1.25
CA ILE A 101 -4.46 4.12 -0.80
C ILE A 101 -4.63 4.18 0.71
N GLY A 102 -3.55 4.21 1.46
CA GLY A 102 -3.61 4.26 2.90
C GLY A 102 -2.26 4.00 3.53
N TRP A 103 -2.26 3.90 4.85
CA TRP A 103 -1.06 3.66 5.61
C TRP A 103 -1.38 2.93 6.92
N THR A 104 -0.36 2.33 7.52
CA THR A 104 -0.42 1.81 8.89
C THR A 104 0.92 2.00 9.57
N TYR A 105 1.03 1.60 10.83
CA TYR A 105 2.22 1.80 11.63
C TYR A 105 2.46 0.66 12.62
N SER A 106 3.68 0.60 13.15
CA SER A 106 4.03 -0.31 14.23
C SER A 106 4.97 0.40 15.20
N ILE A 107 4.70 0.25 16.50
CA ILE A 107 5.42 0.94 17.56
C ILE A 107 6.46 0.01 18.16
N GLY A 108 7.66 0.52 18.39
CA GLY A 108 8.72 -0.18 19.09
C GLY A 108 9.40 -1.28 18.28
N PRO A 109 10.32 -2.03 18.93
CA PRO A 109 11.12 -3.04 18.25
C PRO A 109 10.25 -4.22 17.84
N GLY A 110 10.36 -4.63 16.57
CA GLY A 110 9.65 -5.80 16.04
C GLY A 110 10.09 -7.14 16.69
N PRO A 111 9.63 -8.29 16.13
CA PRO A 111 9.02 -8.43 14.82
C PRO A 111 7.57 -7.94 14.77
N HIS A 112 7.13 -7.47 13.61
CA HIS A 112 5.76 -7.04 13.36
C HIS A 112 5.15 -7.92 12.28
N LEU A 113 3.95 -8.45 12.54
CA LEU A 113 3.13 -9.14 11.54
C LEU A 113 1.90 -8.28 11.26
N ILE A 114 1.79 -7.78 10.04
CA ILE A 114 0.76 -6.82 9.64
C ILE A 114 -0.05 -7.45 8.52
N ASP A 115 -1.34 -7.63 8.76
CA ASP A 115 -2.30 -8.13 7.79
C ASP A 115 -3.19 -6.97 7.33
N VAL A 116 -3.22 -6.71 6.03
CA VAL A 116 -3.99 -5.61 5.43
C VAL A 116 -4.95 -6.20 4.39
N PRO A 117 -6.14 -6.64 4.81
CA PRO A 117 -7.20 -7.08 3.90
C PRO A 117 -8.07 -5.91 3.41
N THR A 118 -8.10 -4.82 4.17
CA THR A 118 -8.96 -3.66 3.94
C THR A 118 -8.20 -2.36 4.19
N ILE A 119 -8.73 -1.29 3.62
CA ILE A 119 -8.29 0.09 3.81
C ILE A 119 -9.45 0.86 4.42
N SER A 120 -9.21 1.48 5.57
CA SER A 120 -10.17 2.37 6.22
C SER A 120 -10.20 3.74 5.55
N SER A 121 -11.35 4.43 5.61
CA SER A 121 -11.43 5.85 5.32
C SER A 121 -10.67 6.66 6.37
N ASP A 122 -10.25 7.87 6.02
CA ASP A 122 -9.44 8.73 6.90
C ASP A 122 -10.18 9.11 8.20
N ASP A 123 -11.51 9.13 8.17
CA ASP A 123 -12.38 9.38 9.33
C ASP A 123 -12.74 8.12 10.13
N PHE A 124 -12.22 6.96 9.74
CA PHE A 124 -12.52 5.63 10.30
C PHE A 124 -14.00 5.22 10.26
N SER A 125 -14.84 5.88 9.46
CA SER A 125 -16.28 5.58 9.39
C SER A 125 -16.61 4.42 8.45
N SER A 126 -15.67 4.03 7.57
CA SER A 126 -15.88 2.96 6.60
C SER A 126 -14.57 2.31 6.19
N TYR A 127 -14.66 1.19 5.48
CA TYR A 127 -13.53 0.53 4.87
C TYR A 127 -13.87 -0.11 3.53
N ARG A 128 -12.84 -0.35 2.71
CA ARG A 128 -12.94 -1.02 1.40
C ARG A 128 -11.93 -2.16 1.34
N ALA A 129 -12.30 -3.27 0.72
CA ALA A 129 -11.41 -4.43 0.58
C ALA A 129 -10.49 -4.28 -0.63
N LEU A 130 -9.29 -4.85 -0.53
CA LEU A 130 -8.36 -4.95 -1.66
C LEU A 130 -8.82 -6.04 -2.63
N GLN A 131 -8.74 -5.76 -3.93
CA GLN A 131 -9.12 -6.72 -4.98
C GLN A 131 -8.32 -6.54 -6.26
N PHE A 132 -8.11 -7.63 -6.98
CA PHE A 132 -7.85 -7.57 -8.41
C PHE A 132 -9.20 -7.37 -9.13
N ALA A 133 -9.25 -6.41 -10.05
CA ALA A 133 -10.47 -6.10 -10.79
C ALA A 133 -10.13 -5.65 -12.22
N PRO A 134 -11.06 -5.78 -13.19
CA PRO A 134 -10.85 -5.31 -14.55
C PRO A 134 -10.58 -3.80 -14.61
N LEU A 135 -9.75 -3.38 -15.58
CA LEU A 135 -9.66 -1.97 -15.97
C LEU A 135 -10.80 -1.62 -16.91
N ASN A 136 -11.35 -0.41 -16.79
CA ASN A 136 -12.29 0.10 -17.77
C ASN A 136 -11.52 0.75 -18.93
N LEU A 137 -11.62 0.16 -20.12
CA LEU A 137 -10.94 0.65 -21.31
C LEU A 137 -11.95 1.28 -22.26
N VAL A 138 -11.61 2.45 -22.78
CA VAL A 138 -12.46 3.22 -23.69
C VAL A 138 -11.67 3.71 -24.89
N ASP A 139 -12.29 3.75 -26.07
CA ASP A 139 -11.76 4.52 -27.20
C ASP A 139 -12.04 6.01 -26.93
N PRO A 140 -11.02 6.86 -26.77
CA PRO A 140 -11.22 8.28 -26.51
C PRO A 140 -11.96 9.00 -27.65
N ASP A 141 -11.97 8.47 -28.87
CA ASP A 141 -12.66 9.09 -30.01
C ASP A 141 -14.18 8.82 -30.00
N ASP A 142 -14.61 7.72 -29.36
CA ASP A 142 -16.02 7.32 -29.24
C ASP A 142 -16.67 7.83 -27.93
N HIS A 143 -15.92 8.56 -27.09
CA HIS A 143 -16.40 9.06 -25.82
C HIS A 143 -16.84 10.53 -25.94
N PRO A 144 -18.14 10.83 -26.14
CA PRO A 144 -18.61 12.21 -26.13
C PRO A 144 -18.41 12.77 -24.73
N ASP A 145 -17.82 13.98 -24.62
CA ASP A 145 -17.53 14.72 -23.38
C ASP A 145 -18.64 14.56 -22.31
N ARG A 146 -18.58 13.48 -21.53
CA ARG A 146 -19.45 13.26 -20.37
C ARG A 146 -18.71 13.88 -19.22
N GLY A 147 -19.22 15.02 -18.76
CA GLY A 147 -18.58 15.88 -17.75
C GLY A 147 -17.90 15.13 -16.60
N SER A 148 -16.80 15.73 -16.12
CA SER A 148 -15.86 15.42 -15.01
C SER A 148 -15.81 14.05 -14.32
N GLN A 149 -16.88 13.28 -14.20
CA GLN A 149 -16.93 11.99 -13.51
C GLN A 149 -16.56 10.77 -14.37
N ASN A 150 -16.59 10.89 -15.71
CA ASN A 150 -16.19 9.83 -16.65
C ASN A 150 -15.08 10.30 -17.61
N ALA A 151 -14.23 11.21 -17.15
CA ALA A 151 -13.08 11.63 -17.95
C ALA A 151 -12.05 10.49 -17.99
N VAL A 152 -11.48 10.26 -19.17
CA VAL A 152 -10.36 9.33 -19.32
C VAL A 152 -9.19 9.81 -18.45
N CYS A 153 -8.57 8.91 -17.70
CA CYS A 153 -7.42 9.23 -16.86
C CYS A 153 -6.23 9.65 -17.71
N GLU A 154 -5.81 10.91 -17.56
CA GLU A 154 -4.64 11.50 -18.23
C GLU A 154 -3.39 11.58 -17.32
N ASP A 155 -3.48 11.15 -16.06
CA ASP A 155 -2.34 11.17 -15.14
C ASP A 155 -1.28 10.15 -15.58
N GLU A 156 -0.20 10.64 -16.19
CA GLU A 156 0.90 9.81 -16.64
C GLU A 156 1.54 8.96 -15.54
N LYS A 157 1.56 9.41 -14.28
CA LYS A 157 2.15 8.64 -13.17
C LYS A 157 1.28 7.43 -12.86
N VAL A 158 -0.04 7.60 -12.84
CA VAL A 158 -1.00 6.50 -12.65
C VAL A 158 -0.91 5.54 -13.84
N VAL A 159 -1.00 6.05 -15.07
CA VAL A 159 -0.93 5.24 -16.29
C VAL A 159 0.38 4.44 -16.37
N LYS A 160 1.52 5.06 -16.03
CA LYS A 160 2.83 4.39 -15.99
C LYS A 160 2.95 3.39 -14.84
N SER A 161 2.11 3.48 -13.82
CA SER A 161 2.13 2.60 -12.65
C SER A 161 1.04 1.54 -12.69
N LEU A 162 0.21 1.47 -13.73
CA LEU A 162 -0.79 0.40 -13.85
C LEU A 162 -0.17 -1.00 -13.70
N GLY A 163 -0.85 -1.84 -12.93
CA GLY A 163 -0.45 -3.20 -12.59
C GLY A 163 0.60 -3.29 -11.47
N THR A 164 0.78 -2.24 -10.66
CA THR A 164 1.81 -2.26 -9.60
C THR A 164 1.20 -2.08 -8.20
N ILE A 165 1.58 -2.98 -7.29
CA ILE A 165 1.36 -2.85 -5.85
C ILE A 165 2.69 -2.44 -5.23
N ARG A 166 2.72 -1.31 -4.50
CA ARG A 166 3.93 -0.81 -3.83
C ARG A 166 3.66 -0.60 -2.36
N VAL A 167 4.53 -1.16 -1.53
CA VAL A 167 4.55 -0.93 -0.08
C VAL A 167 5.86 -0.25 0.26
N ASP A 168 5.77 0.98 0.73
CA ASP A 168 6.93 1.70 1.24
C ASP A 168 6.99 1.56 2.76
N ILE A 169 8.17 1.25 3.29
CA ILE A 169 8.38 1.04 4.71
C ILE A 169 9.38 2.07 5.19
N PHE A 170 8.98 2.94 6.09
CA PHE A 170 9.79 4.02 6.62
C PHE A 170 10.03 3.82 8.10
N ARG A 171 11.24 4.14 8.54
CA ARG A 171 11.51 4.44 9.94
C ARG A 171 10.91 5.81 10.26
N ALA A 172 10.14 5.91 11.34
CA ALA A 172 9.56 7.17 11.80
C ALA A 172 9.71 7.32 13.33
N ASN A 173 9.59 8.55 13.81
CA ASN A 173 9.20 8.78 15.20
C ASN A 173 7.70 9.00 15.18
N LEU A 174 6.95 8.19 15.93
CA LEU A 174 5.51 8.35 16.02
C LEU A 174 5.15 9.13 17.28
N VAL A 175 4.24 10.08 17.11
CA VAL A 175 3.66 10.86 18.22
C VAL A 175 2.17 10.61 18.27
N ARG A 176 1.64 10.50 19.48
CA ARG A 176 0.22 10.29 19.69
C ARG A 176 -0.48 11.64 19.69
N GLU A 177 -1.39 11.84 18.74
CA GLU A 177 -2.16 13.08 18.60
C GLU A 177 -3.65 12.83 18.84
N PRO A 178 -4.39 13.78 19.45
CA PRO A 178 -5.85 13.67 19.56
C PRO A 178 -6.49 13.60 18.18
N PHE A 179 -7.39 12.62 17.99
CA PHE A 179 -8.08 12.45 16.72
C PHE A 179 -9.35 13.31 16.69
N ARG A 180 -9.59 13.99 15.57
CA ARG A 180 -10.77 14.85 15.37
C ARG A 180 -11.39 14.54 14.02
N VAL A 181 -12.56 13.92 14.05
CA VAL A 181 -13.30 13.51 12.85
C VAL A 181 -13.50 14.69 11.89
N GLU A 182 -13.73 15.88 12.42
CA GLU A 182 -13.95 17.12 11.64
C GLU A 182 -12.77 17.49 10.73
N ASP A 183 -11.55 17.19 11.16
CA ASP A 183 -10.33 17.46 10.39
C ASP A 183 -10.21 16.51 9.19
N HIS A 184 -10.93 15.37 9.22
CA HIS A 184 -10.91 14.32 8.19
C HIS A 184 -12.21 14.22 7.36
N ARG A 185 -13.27 14.96 7.74
CA ARG A 185 -14.56 14.98 7.01
C ARG A 185 -14.55 15.77 5.71
N HIS A 186 -13.56 16.64 5.50
CA HIS A 186 -13.57 17.55 4.36
C HIS A 186 -13.15 16.89 3.02
N ASP A 187 -12.62 15.66 3.07
CA ASP A 187 -12.21 14.89 1.87
C ASP A 187 -13.31 13.99 1.28
N HIS A 188 -14.54 14.01 1.81
CA HIS A 188 -15.69 13.28 1.25
C HIS A 188 -16.07 13.67 -0.19
N ALA A 189 -15.48 14.73 -0.76
CA ALA A 189 -15.75 15.12 -2.15
C ALA A 189 -15.25 14.08 -3.17
N HIS A 190 -14.32 13.22 -2.78
CA HIS A 190 -13.90 12.07 -3.57
C HIS A 190 -13.61 10.90 -2.63
N ASP A 191 -14.56 9.97 -2.48
CA ASP A 191 -14.22 8.60 -2.07
C ASP A 191 -12.97 8.21 -2.86
N LEU A 192 -11.88 7.86 -2.16
CA LEU A 192 -10.58 7.59 -2.77
C LEU A 192 -10.75 6.66 -3.99
N GLN A 193 -10.64 7.24 -5.19
CA GLN A 193 -10.86 6.51 -6.42
C GLN A 193 -9.60 5.73 -6.74
N THR A 194 -9.73 4.41 -6.91
CA THR A 194 -8.66 3.57 -7.43
C THR A 194 -8.84 3.32 -8.91
N THR A 195 -7.78 2.86 -9.58
CA THR A 195 -7.72 2.69 -11.04
C THR A 195 -8.79 1.76 -11.61
N ASN A 196 -9.24 0.75 -10.87
CA ASN A 196 -10.39 -0.09 -11.27
C ASN A 196 -11.76 0.64 -11.26
N GLN A 197 -11.79 1.93 -10.94
CA GLN A 197 -12.96 2.80 -10.97
C GLN A 197 -12.77 3.97 -11.94
N MET A 198 -11.66 4.01 -12.68
CA MET A 198 -11.32 5.06 -13.65
C MET A 198 -11.36 4.50 -15.07
N ASP A 199 -11.53 5.39 -16.03
CA ASP A 199 -11.52 5.05 -17.46
C ASP A 199 -10.11 5.27 -18.03
N PHE A 200 -9.62 4.32 -18.82
CA PHE A 200 -8.32 4.42 -19.47
C PHE A 200 -8.43 4.26 -20.97
N SER A 201 -7.62 5.01 -21.70
CA SER A 201 -7.58 4.89 -23.15
C SER A 201 -7.06 3.51 -23.58
N GLU A 202 -7.77 2.85 -24.48
CA GLU A 202 -7.31 1.62 -25.16
C GLU A 202 -5.97 1.80 -25.89
N ARG A 203 -5.61 3.04 -26.24
CA ARG A 203 -4.33 3.37 -26.90
C ARG A 203 -3.14 3.23 -25.95
N SER A 204 -3.36 3.21 -24.64
CA SER A 204 -2.30 3.07 -23.64
C SER A 204 -1.85 1.62 -23.52
N LYS A 205 -0.60 1.34 -23.93
CA LYS A 205 -0.01 -0.01 -23.84
C LYS A 205 -0.04 -0.62 -22.45
N LYS A 206 0.02 0.19 -21.38
CA LYS A 206 -0.08 -0.28 -19.99
C LYS A 206 -1.52 -0.50 -19.53
N ALA A 207 -2.49 0.16 -20.16
CA ALA A 207 -3.90 -0.06 -19.89
C ALA A 207 -4.41 -1.37 -20.52
N LEU A 208 -3.70 -1.96 -21.48
CA LEU A 208 -4.02 -3.29 -22.04
C LEU A 208 -3.94 -4.44 -21.03
N LEU A 209 -3.60 -4.18 -19.76
CA LEU A 209 -3.78 -5.15 -18.68
C LEU A 209 -5.27 -5.43 -18.52
N SER A 210 -5.66 -6.71 -18.57
CA SER A 210 -7.06 -7.11 -18.39
C SER A 210 -7.59 -6.83 -16.99
N THR A 211 -6.71 -6.76 -15.99
CA THR A 211 -7.02 -6.55 -14.57
C THR A 211 -5.90 -5.80 -13.88
N THR A 212 -6.24 -5.03 -12.86
CA THR A 212 -5.28 -4.34 -11.98
C THR A 212 -5.66 -4.51 -10.50
N ALA A 213 -4.78 -4.08 -9.60
CA ALA A 213 -5.07 -4.02 -8.17
C ALA A 213 -5.84 -2.73 -7.84
N GLY A 214 -6.89 -2.84 -7.03
CA GLY A 214 -7.72 -1.72 -6.63
C GLY A 214 -8.53 -2.00 -5.37
N LEU A 215 -9.49 -1.14 -5.08
CA LEU A 215 -10.42 -1.27 -3.96
C LEU A 215 -11.82 -1.65 -4.44
N THR A 216 -12.60 -2.36 -3.59
CA THR A 216 -14.01 -2.68 -3.85
C THR A 216 -14.83 -1.42 -4.10
N GLN A 217 -15.77 -1.41 -5.03
CA GLN A 217 -16.50 -0.18 -5.40
C GLN A 217 -17.31 0.43 -4.25
N HIS A 218 -17.82 -0.41 -3.34
CA HIS A 218 -18.61 0.02 -2.21
C HIS A 218 -17.77 0.07 -0.94
N SER A 219 -17.89 1.19 -0.22
CA SER A 219 -17.42 1.34 1.16
C SER A 219 -18.40 0.63 2.11
N ILE A 220 -17.86 -0.14 3.04
CA ILE A 220 -18.62 -0.80 4.09
C ILE A 220 -18.53 0.06 5.36
N PRO A 221 -19.65 0.48 5.96
CA PRO A 221 -19.61 1.25 7.20
C PRO A 221 -18.93 0.47 8.34
N ASP A 222 -18.06 1.13 9.08
CA ASP A 222 -17.53 0.62 10.34
C ASP A 222 -18.43 1.13 11.48
N PRO A 223 -19.09 0.23 12.24
CA PRO A 223 -19.94 0.64 13.37
C PRO A 223 -19.14 1.10 14.59
N SER A 224 -17.82 0.92 14.58
CA SER A 224 -16.94 1.28 15.69
C SER A 224 -16.83 2.81 15.81
N PRO A 225 -16.79 3.36 17.04
CA PRO A 225 -16.49 4.77 17.20
C PRO A 225 -15.08 5.06 16.67
N PRO A 226 -14.85 6.24 16.06
CA PRO A 226 -13.50 6.65 15.70
C PRO A 226 -12.56 6.65 16.91
N PRO A 227 -11.26 6.43 16.71
CA PRO A 227 -10.31 6.40 17.81
C PRO A 227 -10.26 7.77 18.52
N GLU A 228 -9.95 7.79 19.81
CA GLU A 228 -9.71 9.05 20.54
C GLU A 228 -8.41 9.74 20.12
N SER A 229 -7.50 9.00 19.50
CA SER A 229 -6.16 9.45 19.11
C SER A 229 -5.56 8.56 18.05
N THR A 230 -4.76 9.12 17.14
CA THR A 230 -3.97 8.40 16.13
C THR A 230 -2.47 8.59 16.39
N TRP A 231 -1.65 7.79 15.71
CA TRP A 231 -0.20 7.94 15.73
C TRP A 231 0.24 8.61 14.44
N GLU A 232 0.77 9.82 14.57
CA GLU A 232 1.23 10.61 13.43
C GLU A 232 2.76 10.60 13.34
N VAL A 233 3.28 10.82 12.13
CA VAL A 233 4.72 10.97 11.91
C VAL A 233 5.16 12.33 12.43
N ASP A 234 6.14 12.36 13.35
CA ASP A 234 6.76 13.61 13.78
C ASP A 234 7.69 14.14 12.67
N GLU A 235 7.26 15.20 11.99
CA GLU A 235 7.99 15.84 10.89
C GLU A 235 9.09 16.82 11.36
N LYS A 236 9.34 16.94 12.67
CA LYS A 236 10.27 17.92 13.27
C LYS A 236 11.74 17.51 13.28
#